data_AF-A0A4Q3YFC6-F1
#
_entry.id   AF-A0A4Q3YFC6-F1
#
_cell.length_a   1.000
_cell.length_b   1.000
_cell.length_c   1.000
_cell.angle_alpha   90.00
_cell.angle_beta   90.00
_cell.angle_gamma   90.00
#
_symmetry.space_group_name_H-M   'P 1'
#
loop_
_entity.id
_entity.type
_entity.pdbx_description
1 polymer ?
#
loop_
_entity_poly.entity_id
_entity_poly.type
_entity_poly.pdbx_seq_one_letter_code
_entity_poly.pdbx_strand_id
1 'polypeptide(L)'
;HTPALAESVARWASRLGGRTLVLTTTLRAADRLAARLVELTALGRCGPLKVLAQGRGSKRALLERFRVATEASVLVASASFWEGVDLPGDALQLLVIDKLPFPPPDDPLMEARARQLEVKGLNAFTDGFLPETAMALKQGAGRLIRSESDHGILVIGDRRLLSRSYGNRLLAALPPMRRLEDETEMAEALDALVLTRASTRGCRPI
;
A
#
# COMPACT_ATOMS: atom_id res chain seq x y z
N HIS A 1 12.82 0.63 -10.37
CA HIS A 1 11.92 0.57 -9.20
C HIS A 1 10.57 -0.06 -9.58
N THR A 2 9.74 0.61 -10.37
CA THR A 2 8.37 0.15 -10.71
C THR A 2 8.28 -1.23 -11.38
N PRO A 3 9.17 -1.67 -12.29
CA PRO A 3 9.04 -2.99 -12.93
C PRO A 3 9.28 -4.17 -11.97
N ALA A 4 10.35 -4.12 -11.18
CA ALA A 4 10.66 -5.17 -10.19
C ALA A 4 9.63 -5.25 -9.06
N LEU A 5 9.09 -4.08 -8.66
CA LEU A 5 7.97 -4.05 -7.71
C LEU A 5 6.73 -4.69 -8.32
N ALA A 6 6.39 -4.38 -9.57
CA ALA A 6 5.23 -4.98 -10.25
C ALA A 6 5.33 -6.51 -10.34
N GLU A 7 6.53 -7.06 -10.60
CA GLU A 7 6.75 -8.51 -10.61
C GLU A 7 6.53 -9.14 -9.23
N SER A 8 6.97 -8.46 -8.17
CA SER A 8 6.79 -8.94 -6.80
C SER A 8 5.32 -8.84 -6.37
N VAL A 9 4.67 -7.72 -6.67
CA VAL A 9 3.22 -7.52 -6.47
C VAL A 9 2.41 -8.58 -7.20
N ALA A 10 2.76 -8.90 -8.45
CA ALA A 10 2.09 -9.95 -9.22
C ALA A 10 2.17 -11.30 -8.51
N ARG A 11 3.36 -11.70 -8.03
CA ARG A 11 3.52 -12.94 -7.27
C ARG A 11 2.71 -12.94 -5.97
N TRP A 12 2.85 -11.89 -5.15
CA TRP A 12 2.20 -11.82 -3.84
C TRP A 12 0.67 -11.73 -3.97
N ALA A 13 0.17 -10.89 -4.86
CA ALA A 13 -1.26 -10.73 -5.10
C ALA A 13 -1.87 -12.02 -5.67
N SER A 14 -1.21 -12.70 -6.61
CA SER A 14 -1.71 -13.98 -7.12
C SER A 14 -1.76 -15.04 -6.02
N ARG A 15 -0.74 -15.14 -5.18
CA ARG A 15 -0.70 -16.09 -4.06
C ARG A 15 -1.80 -15.82 -3.04
N LEU A 16 -2.02 -14.54 -2.73
CA LEU A 16 -3.09 -14.11 -1.83
C LEU A 16 -4.48 -14.31 -2.45
N GLY A 17 -4.62 -14.32 -3.77
CA GLY A 17 -5.90 -14.27 -4.46
C GLY A 17 -6.46 -12.85 -4.52
N GLY A 18 -5.61 -11.88 -4.83
CA GLY A 18 -5.93 -10.46 -4.97
C GLY A 18 -5.82 -9.71 -3.65
N ARG A 19 -6.84 -8.91 -3.32
CA ARG A 19 -6.99 -8.18 -2.04
C ARG A 19 -5.77 -7.31 -1.74
N THR A 20 -5.24 -6.73 -2.80
CA THR A 20 -4.00 -5.96 -2.81
C THR A 20 -4.28 -4.53 -3.26
N LEU A 21 -3.84 -3.56 -2.48
CA LEU A 21 -3.81 -2.15 -2.85
C LEU A 21 -2.36 -1.71 -3.02
N VAL A 22 -2.04 -1.12 -4.17
CA VAL A 22 -0.73 -0.56 -4.47
C VAL A 22 -0.86 0.96 -4.56
N LEU A 23 -0.14 1.66 -3.69
CA LEU A 23 -0.04 3.11 -3.66
C LEU A 23 1.30 3.56 -4.21
N THR A 24 1.24 4.50 -5.14
CA THR A 24 2.41 5.13 -5.76
C THR A 24 2.39 6.63 -5.49
N THR A 25 3.53 7.32 -5.61
CA THR A 25 3.56 8.77 -5.37
C THR A 25 2.97 9.61 -6.51
N THR A 26 2.74 9.02 -7.70
CA THR A 26 2.25 9.75 -8.87
C THR A 26 1.31 8.90 -9.71
N LEU A 27 0.35 9.53 -10.39
CA LEU A 27 -0.55 8.83 -11.33
C LEU A 27 0.22 8.12 -12.45
N ARG A 28 1.28 8.74 -12.98
CA ARG A 28 2.13 8.12 -14.02
C ARG A 28 2.78 6.82 -13.53
N ALA A 29 3.20 6.75 -12.26
CA ALA A 29 3.75 5.53 -11.68
C ALA A 29 2.65 4.47 -11.49
N ALA A 30 1.45 4.87 -11.04
CA ALA A 30 0.29 3.99 -10.96
C ALA A 30 -0.06 3.37 -12.32
N ASP A 31 -0.13 4.18 -13.38
CA ASP A 31 -0.43 3.72 -14.74
C ASP A 31 0.60 2.73 -15.25
N ARG A 32 1.90 3.01 -15.05
CA ARG A 32 3.00 2.11 -15.45
C ARG A 32 2.95 0.78 -14.69
N LEU A 33 2.70 0.82 -13.38
CA LEU A 33 2.61 -0.38 -12.55
C LEU A 33 1.39 -1.21 -12.97
N ALA A 34 0.24 -0.57 -13.16
CA ALA A 34 -0.99 -1.24 -13.62
C ALA A 34 -0.79 -1.90 -15.00
N ALA A 35 -0.20 -1.19 -15.97
CA ALA A 35 0.08 -1.75 -17.30
C ALA A 35 1.00 -2.97 -17.21
N ARG A 36 2.04 -2.92 -16.37
CA ARG A 36 2.96 -4.05 -16.17
C ARG A 36 2.27 -5.25 -15.51
N LEU A 37 1.36 -5.03 -14.55
CA LEU A 37 0.58 -6.12 -13.95
C LEU A 37 -0.35 -6.79 -14.98
N VAL A 38 -1.00 -6.01 -15.84
CA VAL A 38 -1.83 -6.53 -16.94
C VAL A 38 -0.99 -7.39 -17.89
N GLU A 39 0.19 -6.90 -18.28
CA GLU A 39 1.11 -7.63 -19.14
C GLU A 39 1.56 -8.97 -18.51
N LEU A 40 1.99 -8.95 -17.24
CA LEU A 40 2.42 -10.16 -16.52
C LEU A 40 1.29 -11.19 -16.42
N THR A 41 0.06 -10.73 -16.21
CA THR A 41 -1.13 -11.59 -16.15
C THR A 41 -1.43 -12.19 -17.52
N ALA A 42 -1.40 -11.39 -18.60
CA ALA A 42 -1.65 -11.84 -19.96
C ALA A 42 -0.60 -12.85 -20.45
N LEU A 43 0.65 -12.70 -20.01
CA LEU A 43 1.76 -13.61 -20.28
C LEU A 43 1.77 -14.88 -19.41
N GLY A 44 0.80 -15.05 -18.50
CA GLY A 44 0.75 -16.20 -17.59
C GLY A 44 1.91 -16.25 -16.59
N ARG A 45 2.55 -15.12 -16.29
CA ARG A 45 3.69 -15.03 -15.33
C ARG A 45 3.23 -15.01 -13.87
N CYS A 46 1.94 -14.85 -13.64
CA CYS A 46 1.29 -14.94 -12.35
C CYS A 46 -0.13 -15.51 -12.52
N GLY A 47 -0.80 -15.81 -11.41
CA GLY A 47 -2.21 -16.22 -11.44
C GLY A 47 -3.13 -15.13 -11.98
N PRO A 48 -4.38 -15.45 -12.34
CA PRO A 48 -5.32 -14.47 -12.90
C PRO A 48 -5.54 -13.32 -11.93
N LEU A 49 -5.29 -12.10 -12.39
CA LEU A 49 -5.48 -10.87 -11.61
C LEU A 49 -6.29 -9.85 -12.41
N LYS A 50 -7.33 -9.31 -11.78
CA LYS A 50 -8.02 -8.12 -12.28
C LYS A 50 -7.33 -6.87 -11.77
N VAL A 51 -6.79 -6.09 -12.70
CA VAL A 51 -6.13 -4.83 -12.39
C VAL A 51 -7.13 -3.68 -12.47
N LEU A 52 -7.38 -3.03 -11.35
CA LEU A 52 -8.12 -1.78 -11.24
C LEU A 52 -7.11 -0.64 -11.09
N ALA A 53 -7.30 0.47 -11.81
CA ALA A 53 -6.37 1.59 -11.77
C ALA A 53 -7.09 2.93 -11.67
N GLN A 54 -6.55 3.85 -10.88
CA GLN A 54 -7.01 5.23 -10.83
C GLN A 54 -6.97 5.87 -12.22
N GLY A 55 -7.96 6.70 -12.55
CA GLY A 55 -8.12 7.27 -13.91
C GLY A 55 -8.97 6.40 -14.85
N ARG A 56 -9.31 5.16 -14.47
CA ARG A 56 -10.22 4.28 -15.23
C ARG A 56 -11.68 4.31 -14.72
N GLY A 57 -12.01 5.27 -13.86
CA GLY A 57 -13.32 5.43 -13.25
C GLY A 57 -13.26 6.38 -12.06
N SER A 58 -14.43 6.72 -11.50
CA SER A 58 -14.48 7.50 -10.26
C SER A 58 -13.89 6.70 -9.09
N LYS A 59 -13.32 7.40 -8.11
CA LYS A 59 -12.77 6.78 -6.89
C LYS A 59 -13.80 5.85 -6.22
N ARG A 60 -15.04 6.31 -6.05
CA ARG A 60 -16.14 5.52 -5.49
C ARG A 60 -16.38 4.25 -6.30
N ALA A 61 -16.47 4.35 -7.62
CA ALA A 61 -16.71 3.18 -8.47
C ALA A 61 -15.56 2.16 -8.43
N LEU A 62 -14.31 2.62 -8.38
CA LEU A 62 -13.13 1.74 -8.27
C LEU A 62 -13.11 1.00 -6.93
N LEU A 63 -13.41 1.70 -5.83
CA LEU A 63 -13.46 1.10 -4.50
C LEU A 63 -14.60 0.09 -4.38
N GLU A 64 -15.80 0.42 -4.86
CA GLU A 64 -16.92 -0.52 -4.88
C GLU A 64 -16.58 -1.77 -5.70
N ARG A 65 -16.02 -1.60 -6.90
CA ARG A 65 -15.56 -2.72 -7.74
C ARG A 65 -14.51 -3.58 -7.06
N PHE A 66 -13.57 -2.97 -6.33
CA PHE A 66 -12.55 -3.68 -5.58
C PHE A 66 -13.16 -4.46 -4.41
N ARG A 67 -14.08 -3.84 -3.68
CA ARG A 67 -14.75 -4.40 -2.49
C ARG A 67 -15.62 -5.61 -2.82
N VAL A 68 -16.39 -5.56 -3.92
CA VAL A 68 -17.32 -6.64 -4.29
C VAL A 68 -16.72 -7.66 -5.26
N ALA A 69 -15.42 -7.53 -5.58
CA ALA A 69 -14.75 -8.44 -6.50
C ALA A 69 -14.72 -9.87 -5.93
N THR A 70 -15.24 -10.81 -6.71
CA THR A 70 -15.13 -12.25 -6.43
C THR A 70 -13.84 -12.85 -7.01
N GLU A 71 -13.32 -12.22 -8.06
CA GLU A 71 -12.05 -12.53 -8.69
C GLU A 71 -10.87 -11.85 -7.96
N ALA A 72 -9.70 -12.48 -8.05
CA ALA A 72 -8.46 -11.94 -7.48
C ALA A 72 -8.15 -10.57 -8.10
N SER A 73 -8.26 -9.50 -7.31
CA SER A 73 -8.13 -8.13 -7.79
C SER A 73 -6.99 -7.36 -7.13
N VAL A 74 -6.34 -6.48 -7.90
CA VAL A 74 -5.35 -5.51 -7.45
C VAL A 74 -5.83 -4.11 -7.81
N LEU A 75 -5.87 -3.21 -6.84
CA LEU A 75 -6.14 -1.79 -7.07
C LEU A 75 -4.83 -1.01 -7.05
N VAL A 76 -4.55 -0.24 -8.10
CA VAL A 76 -3.35 0.60 -8.23
C VAL A 76 -3.77 2.06 -8.27
N ALA A 77 -3.21 2.87 -7.37
CA ALA A 77 -3.58 4.28 -7.27
C ALA A 77 -2.41 5.17 -6.79
N SER A 78 -2.59 6.49 -6.84
CA SER A 78 -1.69 7.44 -6.17
C SER A 78 -1.93 7.45 -4.67
N ALA A 79 -0.96 7.90 -3.87
CA ALA A 79 -1.07 8.00 -2.42
C ALA A 79 -2.31 8.82 -2.00
N SER A 80 -2.59 9.94 -2.69
CA SER A 80 -3.80 10.76 -2.44
C SER A 80 -5.12 10.00 -2.62
N PHE A 81 -5.14 8.88 -3.34
CA PHE A 81 -6.34 8.09 -3.53
C PHE A 81 -6.87 7.53 -2.21
N TRP A 82 -5.99 7.24 -1.25
CA TRP A 82 -6.35 6.53 -0.03
C TRP A 82 -7.05 7.40 1.03
N GLU A 83 -7.07 8.73 0.87
CA GLU A 83 -7.61 9.64 1.88
C GLU A 83 -9.13 9.44 1.99
N GLY A 84 -9.64 9.13 3.18
CA GLY A 84 -11.06 8.84 3.38
C GLY A 84 -11.54 7.53 2.72
N VAL A 85 -10.63 6.60 2.41
CA VAL A 85 -10.99 5.27 1.92
C VAL A 85 -11.24 4.32 3.09
N ASP A 86 -12.41 3.68 3.06
CA ASP A 86 -12.80 2.68 4.03
C ASP A 86 -12.95 1.30 3.38
N LEU A 87 -11.91 0.46 3.43
CA LEU A 87 -11.93 -0.92 2.91
C LEU A 87 -12.04 -1.90 4.09
N PRO A 88 -13.17 -2.61 4.24
CA PRO A 88 -13.39 -3.49 5.39
C PRO A 88 -12.57 -4.78 5.30
N GLY A 89 -11.90 -5.12 6.41
CA GLY A 89 -11.27 -6.42 6.71
C GLY A 89 -10.66 -7.14 5.50
N ASP A 90 -11.19 -8.34 5.23
CA ASP A 90 -10.74 -9.24 4.17
C ASP A 90 -10.57 -8.59 2.79
N ALA A 91 -11.30 -7.51 2.46
CA ALA A 91 -11.19 -6.88 1.14
C ALA A 91 -9.77 -6.36 0.83
N LEU A 92 -8.99 -6.02 1.86
CA LEU A 92 -7.61 -5.57 1.74
C LEU A 92 -6.72 -6.27 2.77
N GLN A 93 -5.85 -7.17 2.29
CA GLN A 93 -4.90 -7.89 3.15
C GLN A 93 -3.43 -7.61 2.78
N LEU A 94 -3.17 -6.98 1.63
CA LEU A 94 -1.84 -6.55 1.23
C LEU A 94 -1.86 -5.08 0.80
N LEU A 95 -1.18 -4.22 1.57
CA LEU A 95 -0.94 -2.83 1.21
C LEU A 95 0.51 -2.67 0.77
N VAL A 96 0.72 -2.18 -0.45
CA VAL A 96 2.05 -1.92 -1.01
C VAL A 96 2.21 -0.43 -1.25
N ILE A 97 3.25 0.17 -0.71
CA ILE A 97 3.62 1.57 -0.92
C ILE A 97 4.94 1.59 -1.69
N ASP A 98 4.91 1.97 -2.98
CA ASP A 98 6.09 1.97 -3.87
C ASP A 98 7.21 2.87 -3.34
N LYS A 99 6.84 4.06 -2.84
CA LYS A 99 7.74 5.08 -2.33
C LYS A 99 7.15 5.79 -1.13
N LEU A 100 8.02 6.26 -0.23
CA LEU A 100 7.60 7.06 0.92
C LEU A 100 6.82 8.29 0.43
N PRO A 101 5.65 8.59 1.02
CA PRO A 101 4.75 9.65 0.58
C PRO A 101 5.22 11.03 1.07
N PHE A 102 6.49 11.36 0.81
CA PHE A 102 6.97 12.72 1.00
C PHE A 102 6.22 13.66 0.05
N PRO A 103 5.92 14.89 0.50
CA PRO A 103 5.37 15.90 -0.37
C PRO A 103 6.29 16.16 -1.58
N PRO A 104 5.72 16.52 -2.75
CA PRO A 104 6.53 16.95 -3.88
C PRO A 104 7.38 18.17 -3.48
N PRO A 105 8.66 18.23 -3.89
CA PRO A 105 9.54 19.35 -3.56
C PRO A 105 9.06 20.68 -4.15
N ASP A 106 8.39 20.64 -5.30
CA ASP A 106 7.94 21.83 -6.05
C ASP A 106 6.48 22.23 -5.72
N ASP A 107 5.95 21.79 -4.57
CA ASP A 107 4.61 22.16 -4.13
C ASP A 107 4.64 23.57 -3.47
N PRO A 108 3.94 24.58 -4.04
CA PRO A 108 3.97 25.95 -3.50
C PRO A 108 3.47 26.07 -2.05
N LEU A 109 2.53 25.20 -1.65
CA LEU A 109 2.04 25.18 -0.27
C LEU A 109 3.13 24.63 0.68
N MET A 110 3.90 23.66 0.21
CA MET A 110 5.01 23.09 0.97
C MET A 110 6.17 24.06 1.08
N GLU A 111 6.48 24.80 0.02
CA GLU A 111 7.47 25.89 0.09
C GLU A 111 7.08 26.96 1.11
N ALA A 112 5.80 27.37 1.13
CA ALA A 112 5.32 28.34 2.10
C ALA A 112 5.44 27.82 3.54
N ARG A 113 5.08 26.55 3.79
CA ARG A 113 5.25 25.91 5.11
C ARG A 113 6.72 25.79 5.50
N ALA A 114 7.59 25.43 4.56
CA ALA A 114 9.03 25.32 4.79
C ALA A 114 9.61 26.67 5.24
N ARG A 115 9.31 27.76 4.52
CA ARG A 115 9.76 29.11 4.89
C ARG A 115 9.29 29.52 6.29
N GLN A 116 8.05 29.18 6.68
CA GLN A 116 7.55 29.46 8.03
C GLN A 116 8.31 28.72 9.14
N LEU A 117 8.75 27.48 8.89
CA LEU A 117 9.56 26.70 9.82
C LEU A 117 10.98 27.26 9.90
N GLU A 118 11.57 27.63 8.76
CA GLU A 118 12.91 28.20 8.67
C GLU A 118 13.01 29.55 9.39
N VAL A 119 11.99 30.42 9.27
CA VAL A 119 11.91 31.69 10.02
C VAL A 119 11.90 31.45 11.54
N LYS A 120 11.42 30.29 12.00
CA LYS A 120 11.43 29.88 13.41
C LYS A 120 12.73 29.17 13.81
N GLY A 121 13.72 29.07 12.92
CA GLY A 121 14.98 28.35 13.16
C GLY A 121 14.84 26.82 13.14
N LEU A 122 13.73 26.30 12.62
CA LEU A 122 13.46 24.86 12.52
C LEU A 122 13.84 24.32 11.13
N ASN A 123 14.05 23.01 11.01
CA ASN A 123 14.38 22.38 9.74
C ASN A 123 13.11 21.84 9.07
N ALA A 124 12.77 22.39 7.89
CA ALA A 124 11.54 22.06 7.17
C ALA A 124 11.35 20.54 6.92
N PHE A 125 12.45 19.81 6.68
CA PHE A 125 12.39 18.38 6.48
C PHE A 125 12.10 17.62 7.79
N THR A 126 12.88 17.84 8.84
CA THR A 126 12.76 17.06 10.09
C THR A 126 11.57 17.44 10.95
N ASP A 127 11.14 18.70 10.87
CA ASP A 127 10.09 19.30 11.70
C ASP A 127 8.77 19.48 10.95
N GLY A 128 8.76 19.35 9.62
CA GLY A 128 7.56 19.43 8.78
C GLY A 128 7.30 18.14 8.00
N PHE A 129 8.09 17.90 6.94
CA PHE A 129 7.82 16.83 5.97
C PHE A 129 7.89 15.42 6.57
N LEU A 130 8.82 15.19 7.50
CA LEU A 130 9.00 13.90 8.14
C LEU A 130 7.80 13.53 9.05
N PRO A 131 7.33 14.43 9.96
CA PRO A 131 6.07 14.23 10.67
C PRO A 131 4.85 14.01 9.78
N GLU A 132 4.69 14.79 8.71
CA GLU A 132 3.58 14.62 7.76
C GLU A 132 3.62 13.24 7.09
N THR A 133 4.80 12.81 6.65
CA THR A 133 5.03 11.48 6.05
C THR A 133 4.74 10.36 7.06
N ALA A 134 5.18 10.53 8.31
CA ALA A 134 4.92 9.57 9.39
C ALA A 134 3.42 9.42 9.66
N MET A 135 2.69 10.54 9.70
CA MET A 135 1.25 10.55 9.89
C MET A 135 0.51 9.90 8.72
N ALA A 136 0.92 10.19 7.49
CA ALA A 136 0.39 9.51 6.31
C ALA A 136 0.58 7.98 6.46
N LEU A 137 1.81 7.51 6.65
CA LEU A 137 2.11 6.07 6.80
C LEU A 137 1.27 5.42 7.92
N LYS A 138 1.15 6.07 9.07
CA LYS A 138 0.34 5.60 10.20
C LYS A 138 -1.14 5.46 9.82
N GLN A 139 -1.71 6.46 9.15
CA GLN A 139 -3.10 6.41 8.69
C GLN A 139 -3.31 5.25 7.71
N GLY A 140 -2.35 5.03 6.82
CA GLY A 140 -2.34 3.90 5.90
C GLY A 140 -2.37 2.54 6.52
N ALA A 141 -1.39 2.31 7.40
CA ALA A 141 -1.27 1.10 8.17
C ALA A 141 -2.54 0.85 9.00
N GLY A 142 -3.13 1.89 9.60
CA GLY A 142 -4.38 1.79 10.35
C GLY A 142 -5.62 1.47 9.50
N ARG A 143 -5.55 1.57 8.16
CA ARG A 143 -6.62 1.09 7.26
C ARG A 143 -6.48 -0.37 6.90
N LEU A 144 -5.26 -0.93 7.01
CA LEU A 144 -4.98 -2.36 6.83
C LEU A 144 -5.36 -3.17 8.08
N ILE A 145 -5.15 -2.62 9.28
CA ILE A 145 -5.45 -3.28 10.56
C ILE A 145 -6.48 -2.43 11.30
N ARG A 146 -7.76 -2.81 11.25
CA ARG A 146 -8.88 -2.01 11.78
C ARG A 146 -9.51 -2.61 13.03
N SER A 147 -9.40 -3.91 13.20
CA SER A 147 -9.87 -4.68 14.35
C SER A 147 -8.81 -5.68 14.78
N GLU A 148 -8.93 -6.22 15.99
CA GLU A 148 -8.00 -7.22 16.53
C GLU A 148 -7.94 -8.50 15.69
N SER A 149 -8.99 -8.76 14.90
CA SER A 149 -9.08 -9.89 13.97
C SER A 149 -8.58 -9.59 12.56
N ASP A 150 -8.29 -8.33 12.24
CA ASP A 150 -7.79 -7.99 10.90
C ASP A 150 -6.31 -8.30 10.81
N HIS A 151 -5.96 -9.12 9.82
CA HIS A 151 -4.59 -9.47 9.51
C HIS A 151 -4.25 -8.99 8.09
N GLY A 152 -3.08 -8.38 7.95
CA GLY A 152 -2.58 -7.94 6.66
C GLY A 152 -1.09 -7.63 6.69
N ILE A 153 -0.53 -7.45 5.49
CA ILE A 153 0.88 -7.16 5.29
C ILE A 153 1.03 -5.76 4.67
N LEU A 154 1.91 -4.96 5.26
CA LEU A 154 2.35 -3.68 4.71
C LEU A 154 3.74 -3.85 4.09
N VAL A 155 3.85 -3.60 2.79
CA VAL A 155 5.13 -3.57 2.07
C VAL A 155 5.47 -2.13 1.73
N ILE A 156 6.66 -1.66 2.12
CA ILE A 156 7.20 -0.37 1.69
C ILE A 156 8.38 -0.62 0.77
N GLY A 157 8.22 -0.33 -0.51
CA GLY A 157 9.23 -0.55 -1.55
C GLY A 157 10.39 0.46 -1.53
N ASP A 158 10.41 1.42 -0.62
CA ASP A 158 11.39 2.50 -0.60
C ASP A 158 12.62 2.15 0.24
N ARG A 159 13.77 1.99 -0.43
CA ARG A 159 15.06 1.70 0.24
C ARG A 159 15.47 2.75 1.27
N ARG A 160 14.97 3.99 1.15
CA ARG A 160 15.28 5.07 2.10
C ARG A 160 14.80 4.77 3.51
N LEU A 161 13.78 3.92 3.66
CA LEU A 161 13.30 3.49 4.97
C LEU A 161 14.37 2.75 5.78
N LEU A 162 15.28 2.04 5.10
CA LEU A 162 16.37 1.29 5.74
C LEU A 162 17.71 2.06 5.70
N SER A 163 17.95 2.83 4.64
CA SER A 163 19.25 3.47 4.42
C SER A 163 19.42 4.87 5.01
N ARG A 164 18.32 5.53 5.40
CA ARG A 164 18.37 6.90 5.96
C ARG A 164 18.10 6.89 7.46
N SER A 165 18.77 7.79 8.19
CA SER A 165 18.64 7.94 9.64
C SER A 165 17.20 8.22 10.10
N TYR A 166 16.41 8.92 9.29
CA TYR A 166 14.99 9.18 9.58
C TYR A 166 14.09 7.94 9.44
N GLY A 167 14.57 6.86 8.83
CA GLY A 167 13.79 5.64 8.62
C GLY A 167 13.24 5.06 9.92
N ASN A 168 14.05 5.08 10.99
CA ASN A 168 13.64 4.62 12.32
C ASN A 168 12.47 5.45 12.89
N ARG A 169 12.44 6.77 12.63
CA ARG A 169 11.31 7.64 13.04
C ARG A 169 10.02 7.29 12.31
N LEU A 170 10.11 6.94 11.01
CA LEU A 170 8.96 6.50 10.24
C LEU A 170 8.45 5.14 10.70
N LEU A 171 9.35 4.19 10.94
CA LEU A 171 9.01 2.86 11.47
C LEU A 171 8.34 2.96 12.84
N ALA A 172 8.85 3.80 13.73
CA ALA A 172 8.27 4.01 15.06
C ALA A 172 6.86 4.65 15.04
N ALA A 173 6.47 5.30 13.94
CA ALA A 173 5.13 5.86 13.79
C ALA A 173 4.09 4.83 13.33
N LEU A 174 4.53 3.69 12.78
CA LEU A 174 3.65 2.60 12.38
C LEU A 174 3.10 1.86 13.61
N PRO A 175 1.92 1.24 13.51
CA PRO A 175 1.45 0.28 14.51
C PRO A 175 2.48 -0.83 14.74
N PRO A 176 2.45 -1.51 15.91
CA PRO A 176 3.28 -2.69 16.15
C PRO A 176 3.03 -3.74 15.05
N MET A 177 4.10 -4.09 14.32
CA MET A 177 4.05 -5.05 13.22
C MET A 177 5.27 -5.97 13.30
N ARG A 178 5.06 -7.28 13.07
CA ARG A 178 6.17 -8.21 12.84
C ARG A 178 6.88 -7.80 11.55
N ARG A 179 8.20 -7.72 11.58
CA ARG A 179 9.02 -7.50 10.38
C ARG A 179 9.23 -8.84 9.67
N LEU A 180 9.11 -8.81 8.35
CA LEU A 180 9.45 -9.93 7.48
C LEU A 180 10.78 -9.59 6.81
N GLU A 181 11.76 -10.48 6.93
CA GLU A 181 13.14 -10.22 6.49
C GLU A 181 13.42 -10.67 5.06
N ASP A 182 12.70 -11.69 4.59
CA ASP A 182 12.92 -12.28 3.28
C ASP A 182 11.62 -12.71 2.55
N GLU A 183 11.78 -13.20 1.33
CA GLU A 183 10.67 -13.66 0.48
C GLU A 183 10.02 -14.94 1.04
N THR A 184 10.73 -15.72 1.85
CA THR A 184 10.21 -16.95 2.49
C THR A 184 9.23 -16.59 3.59
N GLU A 185 9.60 -15.68 4.48
CA GLU A 185 8.70 -15.18 5.53
C GLU A 185 7.49 -14.46 4.92
N MET A 186 7.69 -13.72 3.82
CA MET A 186 6.59 -13.11 3.05
C MET A 186 5.63 -14.16 2.49
N ALA A 187 6.17 -15.22 1.90
CA ALA A 187 5.41 -16.33 1.37
C ALA A 187 4.56 -17.02 2.45
N GLU A 188 5.15 -17.32 3.61
CA GLU A 188 4.46 -17.94 4.75
C GLU A 188 3.37 -17.04 5.32
N ALA A 189 3.65 -15.74 5.46
CA ALA A 189 2.67 -14.78 5.95
C ALA A 189 1.46 -14.65 5.00
N LEU A 190 1.69 -14.66 3.69
CA LEU A 190 0.62 -14.66 2.69
C LEU A 190 -0.23 -15.93 2.77
N ASP A 191 0.39 -17.10 2.94
CA ASP A 191 -0.33 -18.37 3.07
C ASP A 191 -1.18 -18.43 4.34
N ALA A 192 -0.66 -17.92 5.46
CA ALA A 192 -1.41 -17.83 6.71
C ALA A 192 -2.69 -16.99 6.53
N LEU A 193 -2.62 -15.87 5.82
CA LEU A 193 -3.78 -15.04 5.51
C LEU A 193 -4.83 -15.75 4.65
N VAL A 194 -4.40 -16.64 3.75
CA VAL A 194 -5.30 -17.46 2.93
C VAL A 194 -5.99 -18.53 3.77
N LEU A 195 -5.26 -19.17 4.70
CA LEU A 195 -5.78 -20.25 5.55
C LEU A 195 -6.79 -19.76 6.60
N THR A 196 -6.56 -18.59 7.20
CA THR A 196 -7.50 -17.98 8.17
C THR A 196 -8.90 -17.78 7.57
N ARG A 197 -9.00 -17.55 6.25
CA ARG A 197 -10.26 -17.46 5.52
C ARG A 197 -10.96 -18.82 5.31
N ALA A 198 -10.19 -19.88 5.07
CA ALA A 198 -10.76 -21.22 4.87
C ALA A 198 -11.45 -21.70 6.17
N SER A 199 -10.89 -21.36 7.33
CA SER A 199 -11.44 -21.72 8.63
C SER A 199 -12.71 -20.94 9.00
N THR A 200 -12.80 -19.64 8.71
CA THR A 200 -13.96 -18.79 9.08
C THR A 200 -15.21 -19.04 8.23
N ARG A 201 -15.08 -19.67 7.05
CA ARG A 201 -16.23 -20.09 6.24
C ARG A 201 -16.83 -21.45 6.65
N GLY A 202 -16.23 -22.15 7.62
CA GLY A 202 -16.66 -23.46 8.09
C GLY A 202 -17.76 -23.46 9.17
N CYS A 203 -18.04 -22.32 9.82
CA CYS A 203 -19.14 -22.19 10.77
C CYS A 203 -20.36 -21.52 10.11
N ARG A 204 -21.21 -22.30 9.44
CA ARG A 204 -22.62 -21.93 9.31
C ARG A 204 -23.36 -22.44 10.56
N PRO A 205 -24.12 -21.60 11.28
CA PRO A 205 -25.07 -22.13 12.24
C PRO A 205 -26.15 -22.91 11.48
N ILE A 206 -26.46 -24.09 12.00
CA ILE A 206 -27.56 -24.96 11.58
C ILE A 206 -28.88 -24.29 11.97
#